data_AF-X1MCE6-F1
#
_entry.id   AF-X1MCE6-F1
#
_cell.length_a   1.000
_cell.length_b   1.000
_cell.length_c   1.000
_cell.angle_alpha   90.00
_cell.angle_beta   90.00
_cell.angle_gamma   90.00
#
_symmetry.space_group_name_H-M   'P 1'
#
loop_
_entity.id
_entity.type
_entity.pdbx_description
1 polymer ?
#
loop_
_entity_poly.entity_id
_entity_poly.type
_entity_poly.pdbx_seq_one_letter_code
_entity_poly.pdbx_strand_id
1 'polypeptide(L)'
;MLGEIAGAILLGFLLGVMLYFLLKFVRADDKILAFSISCLLLVVGISMIPDIDPILPAMTLGITIANLVPRQSKGIFGLVGKFSPPIYTSFFVLAGAHM
;
A
#
# COMPACT_ATOMS: atom_id res chain seq x y z
N MET A 1 11.20 -3.88 -19.46
CA MET A 1 12.20 -3.53 -18.41
C MET A 1 12.14 -2.08 -17.92
N LEU A 2 12.81 -1.09 -18.55
CA LEU A 2 12.82 0.29 -18.00
C LEU A 2 11.43 0.95 -17.96
N GLY A 3 10.59 0.69 -18.97
CA GLY A 3 9.23 1.20 -19.05
C GLY A 3 8.29 0.64 -17.98
N GLU A 4 8.42 -0.65 -17.64
CA GLU A 4 7.63 -1.28 -16.55
C GLU A 4 8.03 -0.69 -15.19
N ILE A 5 9.33 -0.51 -14.94
CA ILE A 5 9.84 0.08 -13.69
C ILE A 5 9.36 1.52 -13.56
N ALA A 6 9.49 2.32 -14.61
CA ALA A 6 9.02 3.71 -14.62
C ALA A 6 7.48 3.77 -14.45
N GLY A 7 6.74 2.89 -15.11
CA GLY A 7 5.29 2.76 -14.97
C GLY A 7 4.85 2.39 -13.56
N ALA A 8 5.51 1.41 -12.94
CA ALA A 8 5.27 1.02 -11.54
C ALA A 8 5.49 2.19 -10.58
N ILE A 9 6.63 2.89 -10.73
CA ILE A 9 6.96 4.03 -9.87
C ILE A 9 5.93 5.13 -10.06
N LEU A 10 5.58 5.46 -11.30
CA LEU A 10 4.62 6.52 -11.62
C LEU A 10 3.22 6.19 -11.10
N LEU A 11 2.79 4.93 -11.21
CA LEU A 11 1.51 4.44 -10.69
C LEU A 11 1.46 4.51 -9.16
N GLY A 12 2.49 4.00 -8.48
CA GLY A 12 2.58 4.05 -7.02
C GLY A 12 2.67 5.49 -6.49
N PHE A 13 3.36 6.38 -7.21
CA PHE A 13 3.43 7.80 -6.88
C PHE A 13 2.07 8.50 -7.04
N LEU A 14 1.38 8.32 -8.17
CA LEU A 14 0.06 8.91 -8.41
C LEU A 14 -0.96 8.49 -7.35
N LEU A 15 -1.02 7.19 -7.04
CA LEU A 15 -1.94 6.67 -6.03
C LEU A 15 -1.51 7.02 -4.60
N GLY A 16 -0.21 7.14 -4.34
CA GLY A 16 0.31 7.67 -3.08
C GLY A 16 -0.07 9.14 -2.86
N VAL A 17 -0.01 9.98 -3.90
CA VAL A 17 -0.48 11.37 -3.85
C VAL A 17 -2.01 11.42 -3.68
N MET A 18 -2.76 10.55 -4.36
CA MET A 18 -4.21 10.46 -4.18
C MET A 18 -4.56 10.11 -2.71
N LEU A 19 -3.87 9.13 -2.14
CA LEU A 19 -4.04 8.72 -0.75
C LEU A 19 -3.68 9.86 0.21
N TYR A 20 -2.62 10.62 -0.08
CA TYR A 20 -2.27 11.83 0.67
C TYR A 20 -3.43 12.82 0.75
N PHE A 21 -4.07 13.14 -0.37
CA PHE A 21 -5.22 14.06 -0.39
C PHE A 21 -6.40 13.51 0.42
N LEU A 22 -6.64 12.20 0.33
CA LEU A 22 -7.71 11.53 1.05
C LEU A 22 -7.50 11.57 2.57
N LEU A 23 -6.28 11.34 3.04
CA LEU A 23 -5.92 11.44 4.45
C LEU A 23 -5.99 12.86 4.98
N LYS A 24 -5.67 13.85 4.15
CA LYS A 24 -5.83 15.26 4.53
C LYS A 24 -7.29 15.61 4.85
N PHE A 25 -8.24 14.95 4.19
CA PHE A 25 -9.68 15.13 4.41
C PHE A 25 -10.20 14.34 5.61
N VAL A 26 -9.54 13.24 6.00
CA VAL A 26 -10.03 12.28 7.00
C VAL A 26 -9.12 12.28 8.23
N ARG A 27 -9.60 12.85 9.34
CA ARG A 27 -8.87 12.93 10.63
C ARG A 27 -9.10 11.76 11.60
N ALA A 28 -9.77 10.69 11.18
CA ALA A 28 -10.15 9.58 12.07
C ALA A 28 -9.27 8.34 11.84
N ASP A 29 -8.58 7.87 12.89
CA ASP A 29 -7.60 6.77 12.84
C ASP A 29 -8.18 5.46 12.26
N ASP A 30 -9.41 5.10 12.61
CA ASP A 30 -10.06 3.88 12.10
C ASP A 30 -10.28 3.93 10.57
N LYS A 31 -10.53 5.12 10.04
CA LYS A 31 -10.71 5.30 8.60
C LYS A 31 -9.38 5.29 7.85
N ILE A 32 -8.29 5.70 8.50
CA ILE A 32 -6.95 5.73 7.90
C ILE A 32 -6.49 4.33 7.51
N LEU A 33 -6.70 3.32 8.36
CA LEU A 33 -6.34 1.93 8.03
C LEU A 33 -7.13 1.44 6.82
N ALA A 34 -8.45 1.64 6.80
CA ALA A 34 -9.32 1.24 5.71
C ALA A 34 -8.88 1.88 4.37
N PHE A 35 -8.69 3.21 4.35
CA PHE A 35 -8.23 3.90 3.14
C PHE A 35 -6.85 3.45 2.68
N SER A 36 -5.93 3.19 3.62
CA SER A 36 -4.58 2.74 3.29
C SER A 36 -4.59 1.35 2.65
N ILE A 37 -5.35 0.41 3.23
CA ILE A 37 -5.53 -0.94 2.68
C ILE A 37 -6.24 -0.88 1.33
N SER A 38 -7.34 -0.12 1.20
CA SER A 38 -8.06 0.04 -0.06
C SER A 38 -7.16 0.59 -1.17
N CYS A 39 -6.34 1.61 -0.87
CA CYS A 39 -5.43 2.17 -1.86
C CYS A 39 -4.30 1.19 -2.21
N LEU A 40 -3.77 0.44 -1.23
CA LEU A 40 -2.76 -0.58 -1.47
C LEU A 40 -3.31 -1.70 -2.37
N LEU A 41 -4.53 -2.20 -2.11
CA LEU A 41 -5.19 -3.17 -2.98
C LEU A 41 -5.47 -2.60 -4.37
N LEU A 42 -5.84 -1.32 -4.46
CA LEU A 42 -6.10 -0.65 -5.73
C LEU A 42 -4.80 -0.53 -6.56
N VAL A 43 -3.69 -0.15 -5.93
CA VAL A 43 -2.36 -0.15 -6.57
C VAL A 43 -2.02 -1.53 -7.13
N VAL A 44 -2.17 -2.57 -6.30
CA VAL A 44 -1.89 -3.96 -6.69
C VAL A 44 -2.79 -4.36 -7.86
N GLY A 45 -4.10 -4.10 -7.77
CA GLY A 45 -5.05 -4.44 -8.83
C GLY A 45 -4.75 -3.74 -10.16
N ILE A 46 -4.42 -2.45 -10.15
CA ILE A 46 -4.08 -1.73 -11.39
C ILE A 46 -2.75 -2.22 -11.94
N SER A 47 -1.78 -2.55 -11.10
CA SER A 47 -0.47 -3.05 -11.56
C SER A 47 -0.53 -4.41 -12.25
N MET A 48 -1.57 -5.21 -12.00
CA MET A 48 -1.79 -6.49 -12.67
C MET A 48 -2.34 -6.36 -14.09
N ILE A 49 -2.95 -5.23 -14.47
CA ILE A 49 -3.46 -5.00 -15.83
C ILE A 49 -2.32 -5.02 -16.88
N PRO A 50 -1.20 -4.32 -16.66
CA PRO A 50 -0.05 -4.36 -17.55
C PRO A 50 0.96 -5.50 -17.26
N ASP A 51 0.59 -6.52 -16.47
CA ASP A 51 1.50 -7.61 -16.03
C ASP A 51 2.79 -7.10 -15.34
N ILE A 52 2.69 -6.00 -14.59
CA ILE A 52 3.82 -5.45 -13.83
C ILE A 52 3.84 -6.07 -12.44
N ASP A 53 5.04 -6.34 -11.91
CA ASP A 53 5.21 -6.81 -10.55
C ASP A 53 4.55 -5.86 -9.53
N PRO A 54 3.53 -6.32 -8.77
CA PRO A 54 2.72 -5.45 -7.91
C PRO A 54 3.46 -4.93 -6.68
N ILE A 55 4.60 -5.54 -6.34
CA ILE A 55 5.40 -5.18 -5.17
C ILE A 55 6.04 -3.80 -5.34
N LEU A 56 6.58 -3.50 -6.53
CA LEU A 56 7.26 -2.23 -6.82
C LEU A 56 6.34 -0.99 -6.72
N PRO A 57 5.15 -0.96 -7.32
CA PRO A 57 4.23 0.17 -7.17
C PRO A 57 3.69 0.27 -5.73
N ALA A 58 3.47 -0.85 -5.03
CA ALA A 58 3.06 -0.84 -3.62
C ALA A 58 4.15 -0.23 -2.70
N MET A 59 5.42 -0.58 -2.91
CA MET A 59 6.53 0.05 -2.20
C MET A 59 6.63 1.54 -2.52
N THR A 60 6.43 1.93 -3.78
CA THR A 60 6.47 3.33 -4.20
C THR A 60 5.35 4.16 -3.55
N LEU A 61 4.14 3.59 -3.39
CA LEU A 61 3.08 4.21 -2.60
C LEU A 61 3.53 4.47 -1.16
N GLY A 62 4.15 3.48 -0.51
CA GLY A 62 4.68 3.62 0.85
C GLY A 62 5.74 4.71 0.97
N ILE A 63 6.69 4.75 0.03
CA ILE A 63 7.73 5.80 -0.05
C ILE A 63 7.09 7.18 -0.22
N THR A 64 6.08 7.30 -1.09
CA THR A 64 5.37 8.55 -1.35
C THR A 64 4.70 9.05 -0.08
N ILE A 65 3.96 8.21 0.64
CA ILE A 65 3.33 8.58 1.91
C ILE A 65 4.35 8.92 3.00
N ALA A 66 5.44 8.17 3.08
CA ALA A 66 6.52 8.43 4.05
C ALA A 66 7.14 9.83 3.86
N ASN A 67 7.28 10.27 2.60
CA ASN A 67 7.86 11.58 2.27
C ASN A 67 6.84 12.72 2.33
N LEU A 68 5.60 12.52 1.89
CA LEU A 68 4.58 13.58 1.87
C LEU A 68 4.01 13.89 3.26
N VAL A 69 3.93 12.90 4.16
CA VAL A 69 3.32 13.08 5.49
C VAL A 69 4.16 12.47 6.60
N PRO A 70 5.39 12.93 6.85
CA PRO A 70 6.33 12.30 7.79
C PRO A 70 5.82 12.17 9.23
N ARG A 71 4.89 13.03 9.66
CA ARG A 71 4.25 12.93 10.98
C ARG A 71 3.14 11.88 11.04
N GLN A 72 2.27 11.82 10.04
CA GLN A 72 1.13 10.88 10.04
C GLN A 72 1.54 9.50 9.54
N SER A 73 2.60 9.41 8.72
CA SER A 73 3.14 8.16 8.20
C SER A 73 3.44 7.17 9.31
N LYS A 74 4.00 7.61 10.44
CA LYS A 74 4.23 6.75 11.61
C LYS A 74 2.94 6.13 12.16
N GLY A 75 1.85 6.89 12.20
CA GLY A 75 0.53 6.41 12.60
C GLY A 75 -0.04 5.40 11.61
N ILE A 76 0.07 5.70 10.31
CA ILE A 76 -0.37 4.83 9.21
C ILE A 76 0.39 3.49 9.24
N PHE A 77 1.71 3.54 9.24
CA PHE A 77 2.56 2.34 9.30
C PHE A 77 2.35 1.56 10.60
N GLY A 78 2.07 2.25 11.71
CA GLY A 78 1.70 1.60 12.98
C GLY A 78 0.37 0.86 12.88
N LEU A 79 -0.65 1.46 12.29
CA LEU A 79 -1.96 0.83 12.06
C LEU A 79 -1.85 -0.37 11.10
N VAL A 80 -1.15 -0.20 9.97
CA VAL A 80 -0.90 -1.28 9.01
C VAL A 80 -0.09 -2.41 9.65
N GLY A 81 0.93 -2.08 10.43
CA GLY A 81 1.75 -3.05 11.16
C GLY A 81 0.96 -3.84 12.20
N LYS A 82 -0.05 -3.23 12.86
CA LYS A 82 -0.97 -3.96 13.74
C LYS A 82 -1.92 -4.89 12.99
N PHE A 83 -2.17 -4.64 11.70
CA PHE A 83 -2.99 -5.47 10.84
C PHE A 83 -2.20 -6.56 10.10
N SER A 84 -0.87 -6.50 10.09
CA SER A 84 -0.01 -7.53 9.47
C SER A 84 -0.07 -8.92 10.14
N PRO A 85 -0.17 -9.07 11.49
CA PRO A 85 -0.15 -10.38 12.13
C PRO A 85 -1.25 -11.33 11.64
N PRO A 86 -2.54 -10.92 11.53
CA PRO A 86 -3.58 -11.76 10.94
C PRO A 86 -3.27 -12.24 9.51
N ILE A 87 -2.64 -11.39 8.69
CA ILE A 87 -2.26 -11.74 7.32
C ILE A 87 -1.17 -12.81 7.34
N TYR A 88 -0.11 -12.61 8.13
CA TYR A 88 0.96 -13.59 8.24
C TYR A 88 0.48 -14.92 8.83
N THR A 89 -0.37 -14.89 9.85
CA THR A 89 -0.97 -16.12 10.41
C THR A 89 -1.76 -16.86 9.34
N SER A 90 -2.60 -16.16 8.57
CA SER A 90 -3.38 -16.78 7.49
C SER A 90 -2.47 -17.37 6.40
N PHE A 91 -1.44 -16.62 5.99
CA PHE A 91 -0.45 -17.08 5.01
C PHE A 91 0.28 -18.34 5.49
N PHE A 92 0.83 -18.35 6.71
CA PHE A 92 1.58 -19.50 7.23
C PHE A 92 0.69 -20.72 7.49
N VAL A 93 -0.55 -20.54 7.94
CA VAL A 93 -1.50 -21.64 8.11
C VAL A 93 -1.85 -22.26 6.76
N LEU A 94 -2.15 -21.45 5.74
CA LEU A 94 -2.46 -21.95 4.41
C LEU A 94 -1.25 -22.60 3.74
N ALA A 95 -0.07 -22.01 3.86
CA ALA A 95 1.18 -22.58 3.34
C ALA A 95 1.51 -23.91 4.01
N GLY A 96 1.31 -24.02 5.33
CA GLY A 96 1.50 -25.26 6.07
C GLY A 96 0.43 -26.32 5.79
N ALA A 97 -0.80 -25.92 5.48
CA ALA A 97 -1.87 -26.84 5.06
C ALA A 97 -1.69 -27.36 3.63
N HIS A 98 -0.93 -26.64 2.79
CA HIS A 98 -0.61 -27.01 1.42
C HIS A 98 0.72 -27.81 1.31
N MET A 99 1.39 -28.07 2.44
CA MET A 99 2.52 -28.99 2.59
C MET A 99 2.04 -30.38 3.04
#